data_AF-A0A3B6NMG3-F1
#
_entry.id   AF-A0A3B6NMG3-F1
#
_cell.length_a   1.000
_cell.length_b   1.000
_cell.length_c   1.000
_cell.angle_alpha   90.00
_cell.angle_beta   90.00
_cell.angle_gamma   90.00
#
_symmetry.space_group_name_H-M   'P 1'
#
loop_
_entity.id
_entity.type
_entity.pdbx_description
1 polymer ?
#
loop_
_entity_poly.entity_id
_entity_poly.type
_entity_poly.pdbx_seq_one_letter_code
_entity_poly.pdbx_strand_id
1 'polypeptide(L)'
;MDGTSSKRQRKEPRPKRVTGPSDPFAAMLQDVNSQLSNVTQYVGTMAASLSASMAREAAQEDPQQKSKEKAISELAKLSFTGSDIFEVAAIFAKAPDQMKMMPALLENLRRE
;
A
#
# COMPACT_ATOMS: atom_id res chain seq x y z
N MET A 1 74.66 31.28 -29.67
CA MET A 1 74.10 30.13 -30.39
C MET A 1 73.73 29.09 -29.36
N ASP A 2 72.43 28.97 -29.12
CA ASP A 2 71.82 28.07 -28.16
C ASP A 2 71.99 26.61 -28.59
N GLY A 3 72.44 25.77 -27.66
CA GLY A 3 72.53 24.33 -27.84
C GLY A 3 71.87 23.62 -26.66
N THR A 4 70.55 23.64 -26.60
CA THR A 4 69.79 22.88 -25.59
C THR A 4 69.74 21.41 -26.00
N SER A 5 70.60 20.58 -25.38
CA SER A 5 70.53 19.12 -25.50
C SER A 5 69.38 18.58 -24.65
N SER A 6 68.29 18.20 -25.32
CA SER A 6 67.10 17.59 -24.71
C SER A 6 67.38 16.13 -24.34
N LYS A 7 67.73 15.86 -23.07
CA LYS A 7 67.78 14.49 -22.54
C LYS A 7 66.36 13.98 -22.30
N ARG A 8 65.92 13.07 -23.16
CA ARG A 8 64.65 12.33 -23.02
C ARG A 8 64.59 11.64 -21.65
N GLN A 9 63.73 12.13 -20.77
CA GLN A 9 63.40 11.47 -19.51
C GLN A 9 62.57 10.22 -19.82
N ARG A 10 63.22 9.05 -19.72
CA ARG A 10 62.54 7.76 -19.83
C ARG A 10 61.56 7.67 -18.65
N LYS A 11 60.24 7.72 -18.92
CA LYS A 11 59.22 7.50 -17.90
C LYS A 11 59.43 6.10 -17.34
N GLU A 12 59.79 6.00 -16.05
CA GLU A 12 59.77 4.73 -15.36
C GLU A 12 58.35 4.16 -15.39
N PRO A 13 58.17 2.85 -15.66
CA PRO A 13 56.88 2.22 -15.50
C PRO A 13 56.48 2.35 -14.03
N ARG A 14 55.35 2.99 -13.75
CA ARG A 14 54.77 2.98 -12.40
C ARG A 14 54.69 1.53 -11.92
N PRO A 15 55.12 1.21 -10.70
CA PRO A 15 54.96 -0.15 -10.19
C PRO A 15 53.47 -0.48 -10.23
N LYS A 16 53.12 -1.54 -10.95
CA LYS A 16 51.79 -2.15 -10.84
C LYS A 16 51.59 -2.43 -9.37
N ARG A 17 50.52 -1.90 -8.76
CA ARG A 17 50.08 -2.34 -7.44
C ARG A 17 49.87 -3.85 -7.55
N VAL A 18 50.84 -4.61 -7.09
CA VAL A 18 50.67 -6.01 -6.79
C VAL A 18 49.77 -5.99 -5.58
N THR A 19 48.48 -6.26 -5.78
CA THR A 19 47.60 -6.62 -4.67
C THR A 19 48.22 -7.88 -4.08
N GLY A 20 49.03 -7.71 -3.03
CA GLY A 20 49.52 -8.82 -2.23
C GLY A 20 48.33 -9.61 -1.66
N PRO A 21 48.57 -10.83 -1.14
CA PRO A 21 47.51 -11.62 -0.55
C PRO A 21 46.77 -10.77 0.47
N SER A 22 45.45 -10.62 0.28
CA SER A 22 44.60 -9.81 1.15
C SER A 22 44.83 -10.22 2.60
N ASP A 23 45.08 -9.25 3.48
CA ASP A 23 45.15 -9.49 4.92
C ASP A 23 43.90 -10.29 5.34
N PRO A 24 44.04 -11.48 5.94
CA PRO A 24 42.91 -12.32 6.29
C PRO A 24 41.90 -11.61 7.18
N PHE A 25 42.35 -10.72 8.07
CA PHE A 25 41.44 -9.93 8.91
C PHE A 25 40.66 -8.91 8.09
N ALA A 26 41.32 -8.21 7.17
CA ALA A 26 40.64 -7.27 6.28
C ALA A 26 39.63 -7.96 5.36
N ALA A 27 39.93 -9.16 4.87
CA ALA A 27 39.01 -9.95 4.06
C ALA A 27 37.74 -10.35 4.83
N MET A 28 37.88 -10.78 6.09
CA MET A 28 36.73 -11.09 6.96
C MET A 28 35.86 -9.87 7.26
N LEU A 29 36.47 -8.70 7.51
CA LEU A 29 35.72 -7.47 7.75
C LEU A 29 34.93 -7.02 6.52
N GLN A 30 35.50 -7.20 5.32
CA GLN A 30 34.78 -6.92 4.07
C GLN A 30 33.60 -7.86 3.86
N ASP A 31 33.76 -9.14 4.18
CA ASP A 31 32.68 -10.12 4.09
C ASP A 31 31.52 -9.79 5.03
N VAL A 32 31.81 -9.51 6.31
CA VAL A 32 30.79 -9.07 7.29
C VAL A 32 30.07 -7.82 6.83
N ASN A 33 30.79 -6.83 6.29
CA ASN A 33 30.20 -5.61 5.78
C ASN A 33 29.29 -5.86 4.57
N SER A 34 29.69 -6.77 3.67
CA SER A 34 28.85 -7.20 2.54
C SER A 34 27.58 -7.90 3.02
N GLN A 35 27.69 -8.81 3.99
CA GLN A 35 26.55 -9.51 4.56
C GLN A 35 25.57 -8.54 5.23
N LEU A 36 26.09 -7.59 6.02
CA LEU A 36 25.27 -6.57 6.66
C LEU A 36 24.57 -5.68 5.64
N SER A 37 25.26 -5.30 4.56
CA SER A 37 24.66 -4.52 3.47
C SER A 37 23.50 -5.27 2.81
N ASN A 38 23.68 -6.56 2.52
CA ASN A 38 22.64 -7.40 1.94
C ASN A 38 21.42 -7.53 2.86
N VAL A 39 21.64 -7.76 4.16
CA VAL A 39 20.56 -7.82 5.15
C VAL A 39 19.81 -6.49 5.23
N THR A 40 20.55 -5.37 5.24
CA THR A 40 19.96 -4.03 5.27
C THR A 40 19.07 -3.77 4.05
N GLN A 41 19.53 -4.15 2.86
CA GLN A 41 18.74 -4.04 1.63
C GLN A 41 17.49 -4.93 1.65
N TYR A 42 17.62 -6.16 2.12
CA TYR A 42 16.50 -7.10 2.22
C TYR A 42 15.42 -6.59 3.18
N VAL A 43 15.82 -6.15 4.38
CA VAL A 43 14.91 -5.55 5.36
C VAL A 43 14.28 -4.27 4.81
N GLY A 44 15.06 -3.43 4.12
CA GLY A 44 14.53 -2.23 3.45
C GLY A 44 13.47 -2.55 2.40
N THR A 45 13.67 -3.61 1.63
CA THR A 45 12.71 -4.07 0.61
C THR A 45 11.45 -4.62 1.25
N MET A 46 11.57 -5.41 2.32
CA MET A 46 10.41 -5.89 3.08
C MET A 46 9.62 -4.73 3.70
N ALA A 47 10.31 -3.76 4.32
CA ALA A 47 9.67 -2.58 4.89
C ALA A 47 8.90 -1.78 3.83
N ALA A 48 9.52 -1.54 2.67
CA ALA A 48 8.85 -0.87 1.55
C ALA A 48 7.62 -1.67 1.04
N SER A 49 7.73 -3.00 0.94
CA SER A 49 6.62 -3.85 0.52
C SER A 49 5.44 -3.82 1.49
N LEU A 50 5.71 -3.80 2.79
CA LEU A 50 4.70 -3.69 3.84
C LEU A 50 4.04 -2.31 3.82
N SER A 51 4.84 -1.24 3.70
CA SER A 51 4.27 0.11 3.57
C SER A 51 3.39 0.24 2.33
N ALA A 52 3.79 -0.35 1.20
CA ALA A 52 2.99 -0.38 -0.01
C ALA A 52 1.69 -1.20 0.15
N SER A 53 1.74 -2.35 0.83
CA SER A 53 0.54 -3.15 1.10
C SER A 53 -0.43 -2.43 2.02
N MET A 54 0.07 -1.79 3.08
CA MET A 54 -0.76 -0.99 4.01
C MET A 54 -1.37 0.22 3.32
N ALA A 55 -0.61 0.92 2.47
CA ALA A 55 -1.13 2.04 1.69
C ALA A 55 -2.22 1.58 0.70
N ARG A 56 -2.04 0.41 0.08
CA ARG A 56 -3.04 -0.19 -0.81
C ARG A 56 -4.30 -0.61 -0.08
N GLU A 57 -4.17 -1.20 1.11
CA GLU A 57 -5.29 -1.60 1.96
C GLU A 57 -6.06 -0.36 2.45
N ALA A 58 -5.37 0.69 2.87
CA ALA A 58 -5.99 1.97 3.25
C ALA A 58 -6.66 2.70 2.08
N ALA A 59 -6.16 2.51 0.86
CA ALA A 59 -6.76 3.07 -0.36
C ALA A 59 -7.90 2.20 -0.92
N GLN A 60 -8.08 0.97 -0.41
CA GLN A 60 -9.11 0.07 -0.87
C GLN A 60 -10.41 0.39 -0.12
N GLU A 61 -11.30 1.15 -0.76
CA GLU A 61 -12.64 1.36 -0.24
C GLU A 61 -13.36 0.00 -0.11
N ASP A 62 -13.93 -0.26 1.07
CA ASP A 62 -14.69 -1.47 1.35
C ASP A 62 -15.85 -1.58 0.33
N PRO A 63 -15.89 -2.63 -0.52
CA PRO A 63 -16.98 -2.84 -1.47
C PRO A 63 -18.35 -2.82 -0.78
N GLN A 64 -18.41 -3.25 0.48
CA GLN A 64 -19.61 -3.21 1.28
C GLN A 64 -19.99 -1.76 1.67
N GLN A 65 -19.03 -0.88 1.95
CA GLN A 65 -19.28 0.54 2.23
C GLN A 65 -19.88 1.27 1.03
N LYS A 66 -19.35 1.06 -0.19
CA LYS A 66 -19.96 1.62 -1.41
C LYS A 66 -21.38 1.15 -1.64
N SER A 67 -21.66 -0.14 -1.37
CA SER A 67 -23.03 -0.67 -1.50
C SER A 67 -23.99 -0.05 -0.48
N LYS A 68 -23.52 0.22 0.75
CA LYS A 68 -24.29 0.88 1.81
C LYS A 68 -24.59 2.34 1.43
N GLU A 69 -23.60 3.09 0.96
CA GLU A 69 -23.78 4.48 0.52
C GLU A 69 -24.73 4.59 -0.67
N LYS A 70 -24.64 3.63 -1.62
CA LYS A 70 -25.60 3.54 -2.72
C LYS A 70 -27.01 3.25 -2.22
N ALA A 71 -27.20 2.27 -1.35
CA ALA A 71 -28.51 1.95 -0.78
C ALA A 71 -29.13 3.14 -0.03
N ILE A 72 -28.33 3.84 0.78
CA ILE A 72 -28.77 5.06 1.47
C ILE A 72 -29.18 6.14 0.46
N SER A 73 -28.41 6.30 -0.62
CA SER A 73 -28.70 7.28 -1.67
C SER A 73 -29.96 6.93 -2.47
N GLU A 74 -30.22 5.65 -2.77
CA GLU A 74 -31.46 5.23 -3.45
C GLU A 74 -32.67 5.40 -2.52
N LEU A 75 -32.57 5.05 -1.23
CA LEU A 75 -33.62 5.31 -0.24
C LEU A 75 -33.95 6.81 -0.14
N ALA A 76 -32.94 7.67 -0.17
CA ALA A 76 -33.13 9.12 -0.19
C ALA A 76 -33.85 9.62 -1.45
N LYS A 77 -33.61 9.02 -2.62
CA LYS A 77 -34.33 9.35 -3.88
C LYS A 77 -35.78 8.89 -3.87
N LEU A 78 -36.07 7.77 -3.22
CA LEU A 78 -37.43 7.24 -3.06
C LEU A 78 -38.29 8.11 -2.12
N SER A 79 -37.72 9.18 -1.54
CA SER A 79 -38.42 10.17 -0.71
C SER A 79 -39.15 9.59 0.51
N PHE A 80 -38.89 8.33 0.86
CA PHE A 80 -39.32 7.74 2.12
C PHE A 80 -38.44 8.32 3.22
N THR A 81 -38.99 9.25 3.99
CA THR A 81 -38.37 9.69 5.23
C THR A 81 -38.53 8.62 6.30
N GLY A 82 -37.63 8.59 7.29
CA GLY A 82 -37.77 7.68 8.43
C GLY A 82 -39.13 7.83 9.15
N SER A 83 -39.75 9.01 9.03
CA SER A 83 -41.10 9.31 9.50
C SER A 83 -42.18 8.51 8.78
N ASP A 84 -42.09 8.36 7.45
CA ASP A 84 -43.09 7.63 6.66
C ASP A 84 -43.10 6.13 7.00
N ILE A 85 -41.91 5.57 7.24
CA ILE A 85 -41.75 4.17 7.66
C ILE A 85 -42.34 3.97 9.07
N PHE A 86 -42.11 4.93 9.97
CA PHE A 86 -42.63 4.88 11.34
C PHE A 86 -44.15 5.06 11.38
N GLU A 87 -44.70 5.93 10.54
CA GLU A 87 -46.13 6.18 10.44
C GLU A 87 -46.88 4.95 9.92
N VAL A 88 -46.38 4.33 8.86
CA VAL A 88 -47.00 3.10 8.32
C VAL A 88 -46.90 1.95 9.35
N ALA A 89 -45.76 1.78 10.02
CA ALA A 89 -45.63 0.79 11.10
C ALA A 89 -46.60 1.06 12.28
N ALA A 90 -46.83 2.32 12.63
CA ALA A 90 -47.78 2.70 13.68
C ALA A 90 -49.24 2.43 13.29
N ILE A 91 -49.59 2.56 12.01
CA ILE A 91 -50.91 2.19 11.49
C ILE A 91 -51.11 0.66 11.60
N PHE A 92 -50.11 -0.13 11.20
CA PHE A 92 -50.18 -1.59 11.31
C PHE A 92 -50.16 -2.10 12.76
N ALA A 93 -49.48 -1.42 13.69
CA ALA A 93 -49.52 -1.77 15.11
C ALA A 93 -50.92 -1.58 15.72
N LYS A 94 -51.74 -0.68 15.16
CA LYS A 94 -53.15 -0.45 15.55
C LYS A 94 -54.13 -1.39 14.84
N ALA A 95 -53.70 -2.09 13.81
CA ALA A 95 -54.47 -3.08 13.06
C ALA A 95 -53.71 -4.43 13.06
N PRO A 96 -53.67 -5.15 14.21
CA PRO A 96 -52.89 -6.38 14.37
C PRO A 96 -53.30 -7.50 13.39
N ASP A 97 -54.53 -7.47 12.89
CA ASP A 97 -55.07 -8.32 11.83
C ASP A 97 -54.45 -8.03 10.44
N GLN A 98 -53.92 -6.83 10.24
CA GLN A 98 -53.22 -6.37 9.04
C GLN A 98 -51.68 -6.42 9.19
N MET A 99 -51.16 -6.69 10.39
CA MET A 99 -49.70 -6.80 10.68
C MET A 99 -49.00 -7.86 9.80
N LYS A 100 -49.74 -8.86 9.31
CA LYS A 100 -49.30 -9.84 8.32
C LYS A 100 -48.85 -9.25 6.97
N MET A 101 -49.23 -8.00 6.66
CA MET A 101 -48.84 -7.30 5.43
C MET A 101 -47.54 -6.51 5.58
N MET A 102 -47.03 -6.33 6.80
CA MET A 102 -45.77 -5.61 7.04
C MET A 102 -44.56 -6.22 6.32
N PRO A 103 -44.38 -7.55 6.28
CA PRO A 103 -43.30 -8.16 5.50
C PRO A 103 -43.40 -7.83 4.02
N ALA A 104 -44.61 -7.84 3.43
CA ALA A 104 -44.82 -7.53 2.02
C ALA A 104 -44.50 -6.06 1.68
N LEU A 105 -44.83 -5.12 2.58
CA LEU A 105 -44.44 -3.72 2.40
C LEU A 105 -42.90 -3.56 2.41
N LEU A 106 -42.22 -4.17 3.38
CA LEU A 106 -40.76 -4.19 3.48
C LEU A 106 -40.10 -4.89 2.28
N GLU A 107 -40.74 -5.92 1.72
CA GLU A 107 -40.23 -6.68 0.59
C GLU A 107 -40.42 -5.95 -0.74
N ASN A 108 -41.49 -5.17 -0.92
CA ASN A 108 -41.67 -4.29 -2.08
C ASN A 108 -40.64 -3.17 -2.10
N LEU A 109 -40.34 -2.55 -0.94
CA LEU A 109 -39.26 -1.56 -0.79
C LEU A 109 -37.86 -2.10 -1.11
N ARG A 110 -37.69 -3.43 -1.19
CA ARG A 110 -36.42 -4.10 -1.48
C ARG A 110 -36.30 -4.53 -2.96
N ARG A 111 -37.39 -4.45 -3.73
CA ARG A 111 -37.47 -4.87 -5.13
C ARG A 111 -37.43 -3.71 -6.13
N GLU A 112 -37.70 -2.48 -5.69
CA GLU A 112 -37.35 -1.25 -6.43
C GLU A 112 -35.87 -0.91 -6.28
#